data_AF-A0A0K8J726-F1
#
_entry.id   AF-A0A0K8J726-F1
#
_cell.length_a   1.000
_cell.length_b   1.000
_cell.length_c   1.000
_cell.angle_alpha   90.00
_cell.angle_beta   90.00
_cell.angle_gamma   90.00
#
_symmetry.space_group_name_H-M   'P 1'
#
loop_
_entity.id
_entity.type
_entity.pdbx_description
1 polymer ?
#
loop_
_entity_poly.entity_id
_entity_poly.type
_entity_poly.pdbx_seq_one_letter_code
_entity_poly.pdbx_strand_id
1 'polypeptide(L)'
;MRKIKAIMLLLVVIIRLAVQWNIEPVQAADKYIKVGDFIEYIVKQMNWQVDKTSKDPYIDVAIEKGILKKGDFNDYSVYLTRTDAAVIANRLDELIHLKYGYPEDVYEFLKDCTLFNNKLFYSTEGKFYPKGATRETYPEEQFNDEVVLSLMHKTFQKKDLPSTGFRTKYKYIYDNDGNILKRYMEIGQIPLDKTSGDVDPFDKDSEIIKAWNIIHDGERQVKAVLEKRISDIKAIPKSKREAVAAIVAKGIIKGYSNGKYITNREFRGNNKITKKGAKNVIQMVLNPKTRSKISPDGQLIRTTNLPKNAKDYPYILASFPNDYYEMKYSFMLLDDYLTGKMRRDEYAYPKEVDYKFLYNNFYHNKLTLEIGKYGYYDEMLSNVEKYLQHIFNVDYRTVNKKWKEGLASSLSFYSWQDFIYEDIDSYVENIKKNRIVVELDKIAIDPGAIYESREYLRVRAYVRYRVKANDMNVPSDQLIFGSDISNLKKSAWREEIFDIFIDDRYEDYIYKLSPTPFIPLSNFAYIVSFK
;
A
#
# COMPACT_ATOMS: atom_id res chain seq x y z
N MET A 1 -23.24 -4.09 -68.75
CA MET A 1 -23.17 -4.07 -67.27
C MET A 1 -21.80 -3.72 -66.66
N ARG A 2 -20.65 -3.99 -67.32
CA ARG A 2 -19.32 -3.60 -66.80
C ARG A 2 -19.02 -2.07 -66.83
N LYS A 3 -19.48 -1.35 -67.85
CA LYS A 3 -19.24 0.11 -67.98
C LYS A 3 -20.05 0.97 -66.96
N ILE A 4 -21.26 0.54 -66.58
CA ILE A 4 -22.09 1.25 -65.58
C ILE A 4 -21.55 1.04 -64.15
N LYS A 5 -21.01 -0.14 -63.84
CA LYS A 5 -20.34 -0.41 -62.55
C LYS A 5 -19.04 0.39 -62.39
N ALA A 6 -18.29 0.62 -63.46
CA ALA A 6 -17.07 1.45 -63.43
C ALA A 6 -17.39 2.93 -63.20
N ILE A 7 -18.47 3.45 -63.79
CA ILE A 7 -18.91 4.85 -63.60
C ILE A 7 -19.45 5.06 -62.18
N MET A 8 -20.20 4.10 -61.62
CA MET A 8 -20.64 4.19 -60.21
C MET A 8 -19.47 4.08 -59.21
N LEU A 9 -18.44 3.28 -59.49
CA LEU A 9 -17.24 3.23 -58.64
C LEU A 9 -16.45 4.54 -58.70
N LEU A 10 -16.35 5.17 -59.88
CA LEU A 10 -15.68 6.47 -60.04
C LEU A 10 -16.44 7.60 -59.33
N LEU A 11 -17.77 7.60 -59.37
CA LEU A 11 -18.62 8.56 -58.65
C LEU A 11 -18.51 8.40 -57.12
N VAL A 12 -18.41 7.17 -56.60
CA VAL A 12 -18.19 6.93 -55.17
C VAL A 12 -16.79 7.38 -54.72
N VAL A 13 -15.77 7.25 -55.58
CA VAL A 13 -14.41 7.75 -55.30
C VAL A 13 -14.36 9.28 -55.37
N ILE A 14 -15.05 9.91 -56.31
CA ILE A 14 -15.12 11.38 -56.42
C ILE A 14 -15.93 11.99 -55.27
N ILE A 15 -17.00 11.33 -54.80
CA ILE A 15 -17.74 11.77 -53.60
C ILE A 15 -16.89 11.57 -52.33
N ARG A 16 -16.06 10.51 -52.24
CA ARG A 16 -15.11 10.35 -51.12
C ARG A 16 -13.95 11.35 -51.14
N LEU A 17 -13.51 11.80 -52.31
CA LEU A 17 -12.51 12.85 -52.46
C LEU A 17 -13.09 14.26 -52.23
N ALA A 18 -14.35 14.51 -52.59
CA ALA A 18 -15.03 15.78 -52.33
C ALA A 18 -15.40 15.97 -50.84
N VAL A 19 -15.67 14.88 -50.10
CA VAL A 19 -15.84 14.93 -48.63
C VAL A 19 -14.50 15.20 -47.90
N GLN A 20 -13.36 15.09 -48.58
CA GLN A 20 -12.04 15.45 -48.04
C GLN A 20 -11.62 16.91 -48.26
N TRP A 21 -12.43 17.75 -48.93
CA TRP A 21 -12.11 19.16 -49.22
C TRP A 21 -13.02 20.19 -48.54
N ASN A 22 -13.74 19.81 -47.48
CA ASN A 22 -14.08 20.78 -46.43
C ASN A 22 -12.92 20.84 -45.45
N ILE A 23 -11.83 21.48 -45.87
CA ILE A 23 -10.83 21.99 -44.94
C ILE A 23 -11.46 23.22 -44.31
N GLU A 24 -12.31 23.01 -43.31
CA GLU A 24 -12.36 23.96 -42.21
C GLU A 24 -10.91 24.11 -41.73
N PRO A 25 -10.43 25.32 -41.41
CA PRO A 25 -9.11 25.47 -40.84
C PRO A 25 -9.06 24.51 -39.66
N VAL A 26 -8.19 23.49 -39.72
CA VAL A 26 -7.94 22.62 -38.58
C VAL A 26 -7.30 23.54 -37.54
N GLN A 27 -8.14 24.19 -36.75
CA GLN A 27 -7.73 24.80 -35.50
C GLN A 27 -7.02 23.69 -34.77
N ALA A 28 -5.71 23.87 -34.56
CA ALA A 28 -4.92 22.94 -33.80
C ALA A 28 -5.67 22.67 -32.50
N ALA A 29 -6.18 21.44 -32.34
CA ALA A 29 -6.97 21.11 -31.16
C ALA A 29 -6.12 21.42 -29.93
N ASP A 30 -6.64 22.25 -29.03
CA ASP A 30 -5.92 22.67 -27.84
C ASP A 30 -5.32 21.46 -27.12
N LYS A 31 -3.99 21.45 -26.98
CA LYS A 31 -3.23 20.35 -26.35
C LYS A 31 -3.71 20.10 -24.92
N TYR A 32 -4.12 21.16 -24.24
CA TYR A 32 -4.58 21.20 -22.85
C TYR A 32 -6.07 21.51 -22.80
N ILE A 33 -6.74 21.18 -21.70
CA ILE A 33 -8.18 21.44 -21.51
C ILE A 33 -8.37 22.55 -20.47
N LYS A 34 -9.36 23.43 -20.67
CA LYS A 34 -9.75 24.42 -19.66
C LYS A 34 -10.62 23.78 -18.58
N VAL A 35 -10.72 24.42 -17.41
CA VAL A 35 -11.52 23.90 -16.30
C VAL A 35 -12.99 23.79 -16.73
N GLY A 36 -13.58 24.83 -17.33
CA GLY A 36 -14.96 24.85 -17.81
C GLY A 36 -15.26 23.71 -18.79
N ASP A 37 -14.44 23.55 -19.83
CA ASP A 37 -14.58 22.48 -20.83
C ASP A 37 -14.53 21.08 -20.20
N PHE A 38 -13.71 20.90 -19.16
CA PHE A 38 -13.60 19.64 -18.45
C PHE A 38 -14.85 19.33 -17.62
N ILE A 39 -15.39 20.34 -16.94
CA ILE A 39 -16.63 20.21 -16.16
C ILE A 39 -17.81 19.96 -17.09
N GLU A 40 -17.94 20.71 -18.17
CA GLU A 40 -18.96 20.48 -19.21
C GLU A 40 -18.89 19.04 -19.74
N TYR A 41 -17.68 18.54 -20.03
CA TYR A 41 -17.49 17.16 -20.46
C TYR A 41 -18.00 16.16 -19.42
N ILE A 42 -17.72 16.35 -18.12
CA ILE A 42 -18.24 15.48 -17.06
C ILE A 42 -19.77 15.52 -17.01
N VAL A 43 -20.36 16.71 -16.94
CA VAL A 43 -21.82 16.90 -16.85
C VAL A 43 -22.53 16.20 -18.03
N LYS A 44 -21.97 16.32 -19.23
CA LYS A 44 -22.47 15.63 -20.44
C LYS A 44 -22.31 14.11 -20.36
N GLN A 45 -21.16 13.59 -19.91
CA GLN A 45 -20.96 12.14 -19.74
C GLN A 45 -21.91 11.55 -18.68
N MET A 46 -22.24 12.32 -17.65
CA MET A 46 -23.15 11.91 -16.59
C MET A 46 -24.63 12.09 -16.96
N ASN A 47 -24.93 12.73 -18.10
CA ASN A 47 -26.27 13.08 -18.53
C ASN A 47 -27.08 13.83 -17.44
N TRP A 48 -26.40 14.72 -16.70
CA TRP A 48 -27.08 15.55 -15.71
C TRP A 48 -27.84 16.70 -16.38
N GLN A 49 -29.02 17.00 -15.85
CA GLN A 49 -29.84 18.11 -16.34
C GLN A 49 -29.19 19.44 -16.00
N VAL A 50 -29.27 20.41 -16.93
CA VAL A 50 -28.71 21.75 -16.78
C VAL A 50 -29.80 22.80 -16.95
N ASP A 51 -29.79 23.80 -16.08
CA ASP A 51 -30.67 24.96 -16.22
C ASP A 51 -30.11 25.93 -17.27
N LYS A 52 -30.71 25.93 -18.46
CA LYS A 52 -30.28 26.78 -19.58
C LYS A 52 -30.46 28.28 -19.33
N THR A 53 -31.16 28.68 -18.27
CA THR A 53 -31.32 30.09 -17.89
C THR A 53 -30.18 30.61 -17.02
N SER A 54 -29.36 29.72 -16.45
CA SER A 54 -28.15 30.10 -15.72
C SER A 54 -27.07 30.64 -16.67
N LYS A 55 -26.24 31.55 -16.14
CA LYS A 55 -25.05 32.07 -16.82
C LYS A 55 -23.96 31.01 -16.98
N ASP A 56 -23.83 30.10 -16.00
CA ASP A 56 -22.79 29.06 -15.97
C ASP A 56 -23.42 27.67 -15.68
N PRO A 57 -24.29 27.18 -16.59
CA PRO A 57 -25.20 26.07 -16.32
C PRO A 57 -24.49 24.76 -15.94
N TYR A 58 -23.31 24.51 -16.51
CA TYR A 58 -22.51 23.32 -16.21
C TYR A 58 -21.78 23.42 -14.86
N ILE A 59 -21.37 24.63 -14.47
CA ILE A 59 -20.65 24.86 -13.21
C ILE A 59 -21.61 24.73 -12.04
N ASP A 60 -22.80 25.32 -12.15
CA ASP A 60 -23.82 25.27 -11.11
C ASP A 60 -24.22 23.84 -10.77
N VAL A 61 -24.47 23.02 -11.80
CA VAL A 61 -24.78 21.59 -11.61
C VAL A 61 -23.61 20.85 -11.00
N ALA A 62 -22.37 21.14 -11.40
CA ALA A 62 -21.20 20.52 -10.80
C ALA A 62 -21.00 20.89 -9.32
N ILE A 63 -21.40 22.10 -8.91
CA ILE A 63 -21.45 22.51 -7.49
C ILE A 63 -22.59 21.80 -6.76
N GLU A 64 -23.78 21.75 -7.34
CA GLU A 64 -24.94 21.04 -6.78
C GLU A 64 -24.64 19.55 -6.52
N LYS A 65 -23.98 18.88 -7.47
CA LYS A 65 -23.55 17.48 -7.34
C LYS A 65 -22.32 17.29 -6.45
N GLY A 66 -21.70 18.37 -5.96
CA GLY A 66 -20.57 18.32 -5.03
C GLY A 66 -19.22 17.93 -5.65
N ILE A 67 -19.11 17.82 -6.98
CA ILE A 67 -17.81 17.59 -7.64
C ILE A 67 -16.96 18.86 -7.68
N LEU A 68 -17.61 20.02 -7.60
CA LEU A 68 -16.99 21.33 -7.35
C LEU A 68 -17.49 21.92 -6.02
N LYS A 69 -16.64 22.71 -5.37
CA LYS A 69 -16.98 23.54 -4.22
C LYS A 69 -16.83 25.02 -4.60
N LYS A 70 -17.67 25.87 -4.00
CA LYS A 70 -17.56 27.32 -4.18
C LYS A 70 -16.17 27.80 -3.74
N GLY A 71 -15.49 28.54 -4.62
CA GLY A 71 -14.13 29.02 -4.39
C GLY A 71 -13.00 28.05 -4.77
N ASP A 72 -13.31 26.86 -5.33
CA ASP A 72 -12.27 25.98 -5.87
C ASP A 72 -11.50 26.64 -7.04
N PHE A 73 -12.19 27.49 -7.82
CA PHE A 73 -11.63 28.25 -8.93
C PHE A 73 -12.20 29.67 -8.94
N ASN A 74 -11.35 30.64 -9.26
CA ASN A 74 -11.76 32.03 -9.50
C ASN A 74 -12.04 32.31 -10.98
N ASP A 75 -11.52 31.46 -11.87
CA ASP A 75 -11.67 31.56 -13.33
C ASP A 75 -11.72 30.15 -13.93
N TYR A 76 -12.80 29.84 -14.63
CA TYR A 76 -13.02 28.55 -15.29
C TYR A 76 -12.41 28.48 -16.70
N SER A 77 -11.91 29.60 -17.23
CA SER A 77 -11.25 29.69 -18.53
C SER A 77 -9.76 29.31 -18.49
N VAL A 78 -9.19 29.13 -17.30
CA VAL A 78 -7.80 28.69 -17.13
C VAL A 78 -7.62 27.22 -17.51
N TYR A 79 -6.40 26.85 -17.88
CA TYR A 79 -6.07 25.46 -18.16
C TYR A 79 -6.05 24.61 -16.87
N LEU A 80 -6.68 23.44 -16.96
CA LEU A 80 -6.78 22.48 -15.86
C LEU A 80 -5.41 21.89 -15.50
N THR A 81 -5.08 21.90 -14.22
CA THR A 81 -3.88 21.23 -13.69
C THR A 81 -4.15 19.74 -13.43
N ARG A 82 -3.09 18.94 -13.32
CA ARG A 82 -3.20 17.52 -12.96
C ARG A 82 -3.75 17.33 -11.55
N THR A 83 -3.39 18.21 -10.61
CA THR A 83 -3.93 18.21 -9.25
C THR A 83 -5.43 18.46 -9.26
N ASP A 84 -5.90 19.47 -9.99
CA ASP A 84 -7.32 19.81 -10.04
C ASP A 84 -8.15 18.72 -10.71
N ALA A 85 -7.62 18.13 -11.80
CA ALA A 85 -8.24 16.98 -12.44
C ALA A 85 -8.40 15.80 -11.46
N ALA A 86 -7.40 15.52 -10.62
CA ALA A 86 -7.48 14.46 -9.62
C ALA A 86 -8.49 14.78 -8.51
N VAL A 87 -8.54 16.01 -8.01
CA VAL A 87 -9.51 16.41 -6.98
C VAL A 87 -10.94 16.24 -7.48
N ILE A 88 -11.25 16.76 -8.68
CA ILE A 88 -12.58 16.65 -9.29
C ILE A 88 -12.90 15.17 -9.57
N ALA A 89 -11.95 14.41 -10.11
CA ALA A 89 -12.14 12.99 -10.37
C ALA A 89 -12.37 12.18 -9.10
N ASN A 90 -11.72 12.51 -7.97
CA ASN A 90 -11.93 11.78 -6.72
C ASN A 90 -13.34 11.98 -6.18
N ARG A 91 -13.82 13.23 -6.20
CA ARG A 91 -15.19 13.56 -5.78
C ARG A 91 -16.23 12.90 -6.68
N LEU A 92 -16.00 12.90 -8.00
CA LEU A 92 -16.88 12.19 -8.94
C LEU A 92 -16.86 10.68 -8.70
N ASP A 93 -15.69 10.10 -8.43
CA ASP A 93 -15.54 8.68 -8.13
C ASP A 93 -16.30 8.27 -6.88
N GLU A 94 -16.17 9.03 -5.79
CA GLU A 94 -16.89 8.79 -4.54
C GLU A 94 -18.40 9.05 -4.67
N LEU A 95 -18.81 9.99 -5.52
CA LEU A 95 -20.23 10.23 -5.83
C LEU A 95 -20.87 9.02 -6.53
N ILE A 96 -20.16 8.36 -7.43
CA ILE A 96 -20.70 7.27 -8.26
C ILE A 96 -20.56 5.92 -7.58
N HIS A 97 -19.41 5.66 -6.96
CA HIS A 97 -19.03 4.33 -6.46
C HIS A 97 -19.06 4.22 -4.95
N LEU A 98 -19.34 5.32 -4.23
CA LEU A 98 -19.17 5.44 -2.79
C LEU A 98 -17.71 5.22 -2.36
N LYS A 99 -17.35 5.65 -1.14
CA LYS A 99 -15.98 5.42 -0.64
C LYS A 99 -15.85 3.94 -0.29
N TYR A 100 -15.11 3.21 -1.12
CA TYR A 100 -14.97 1.75 -1.07
C TYR A 100 -16.29 0.97 -1.19
N GLY A 101 -17.32 1.55 -1.79
CA GLY A 101 -18.63 0.90 -1.97
C GLY A 101 -19.59 1.05 -0.78
N TYR A 102 -19.24 1.84 0.23
CA TYR A 102 -20.04 1.97 1.45
C TYR A 102 -20.54 3.41 1.68
N PRO A 103 -21.75 3.58 2.24
CA PRO A 103 -22.22 4.88 2.70
C PRO A 103 -21.23 5.54 3.66
N GLU A 104 -21.15 6.87 3.64
CA GLU A 104 -20.14 7.64 4.39
C GLU A 104 -20.16 7.35 5.90
N ASP A 105 -21.35 7.20 6.50
CA ASP A 105 -21.49 6.92 7.93
C ASP A 105 -20.97 5.53 8.30
N VAL A 106 -21.24 4.51 7.48
CA VAL A 106 -20.72 3.15 7.65
C VAL A 106 -19.22 3.07 7.37
N TYR A 107 -18.75 3.72 6.30
CA TYR A 107 -17.33 3.81 5.99
C TYR A 107 -16.55 4.38 7.18
N GLU A 108 -16.98 5.53 7.68
CA GLU A 108 -16.32 6.20 8.80
C GLU A 108 -16.37 5.39 10.09
N PHE A 109 -17.49 4.71 10.37
CA PHE A 109 -17.61 3.86 11.55
C PHE A 109 -16.65 2.67 11.49
N LEU A 110 -16.63 1.93 10.37
CA LEU A 110 -15.77 0.76 10.21
C LEU A 110 -14.29 1.13 10.10
N LYS A 111 -13.96 2.27 9.49
CA LYS A 111 -12.59 2.83 9.46
C LYS A 111 -12.04 3.03 10.87
N ASP A 112 -12.87 3.51 11.79
CA ASP A 112 -12.47 3.80 13.17
C ASP A 112 -12.52 2.56 14.09
N CYS A 113 -13.01 1.41 13.59
CA CYS A 113 -12.98 0.14 14.30
C CYS A 113 -11.63 -0.58 14.14
N THR A 114 -11.19 -1.26 15.20
CA THR A 114 -10.10 -2.24 15.14
C THR A 114 -10.66 -3.66 15.08
N LEU A 115 -10.15 -4.49 14.17
CA LEU A 115 -10.50 -5.92 14.09
C LEU A 115 -9.55 -6.76 14.92
N PHE A 116 -10.09 -7.53 15.87
CA PHE A 116 -9.33 -8.46 16.69
C PHE A 116 -10.18 -9.69 17.02
N ASN A 117 -9.65 -10.90 16.84
CA ASN A 117 -10.37 -12.18 17.03
C ASN A 117 -11.76 -12.22 16.38
N ASN A 118 -11.89 -11.70 15.15
CA ASN A 118 -13.15 -11.56 14.42
C ASN A 118 -14.24 -10.75 15.16
N LYS A 119 -13.85 -9.84 16.05
CA LYS A 119 -14.72 -8.85 16.68
C LYS A 119 -14.26 -7.45 16.30
N LEU A 120 -15.19 -6.51 16.28
CA LEU A 120 -14.88 -5.11 16.05
C LEU A 120 -14.77 -4.39 17.40
N PHE A 121 -13.80 -3.50 17.51
CA PHE A 121 -13.57 -2.68 18.70
C PHE A 121 -13.58 -1.22 18.28
N TYR A 122 -14.59 -0.47 18.71
CA TYR A 122 -14.73 0.95 18.42
C TYR A 122 -14.23 1.78 19.61
N SER A 123 -13.30 2.72 19.40
CA SER A 123 -12.81 3.57 20.49
C SER A 123 -13.90 4.48 21.03
N THR A 124 -14.04 4.61 22.36
CA THR A 124 -14.99 5.57 22.98
C THR A 124 -14.58 7.03 22.79
N GLU A 125 -13.41 7.28 22.18
CA GLU A 125 -12.98 8.62 21.75
C GLU A 125 -13.44 8.94 20.31
N GLY A 126 -14.01 7.96 19.61
CA GLY A 126 -14.51 8.11 18.26
C GLY A 126 -15.78 8.96 18.17
N LYS A 127 -16.00 9.55 17.00
CA LYS A 127 -17.08 10.54 16.75
C LYS A 127 -18.51 10.03 16.95
N PHE A 128 -18.73 8.71 16.88
CA PHE A 128 -20.05 8.09 17.08
C PHE A 128 -20.36 7.79 18.54
N TYR A 129 -19.40 8.01 19.45
CA TYR A 129 -19.60 7.86 20.88
C TYR A 129 -19.69 9.24 21.55
N PRO A 130 -20.67 9.49 22.45
CA PRO A 130 -20.82 10.78 23.11
C PRO A 130 -19.59 11.18 23.93
N LYS A 131 -19.04 12.37 23.66
CA LYS A 131 -17.82 12.84 24.32
C LYS A 131 -18.01 12.94 25.84
N GLY A 132 -17.14 12.27 26.59
CA GLY A 132 -17.15 12.28 28.06
C GLY A 132 -18.16 11.31 28.71
N ALA A 133 -18.96 10.60 27.92
CA ALA A 133 -19.87 9.60 28.46
C ALA A 133 -19.12 8.41 29.08
N THR A 134 -19.70 7.86 30.14
CA THR A 134 -19.29 6.63 30.81
C THR A 134 -20.34 5.55 30.62
N ARG A 135 -20.04 4.33 31.07
CA ARG A 135 -20.97 3.19 31.03
C ARG A 135 -22.29 3.49 31.74
N GLU A 136 -22.27 4.27 32.81
CA GLU A 136 -23.45 4.64 33.60
C GLU A 136 -24.35 5.64 32.84
N THR A 137 -23.74 6.53 32.05
CA THR A 137 -24.47 7.59 31.32
C THR A 137 -24.83 7.20 29.89
N TYR A 138 -24.14 6.21 29.33
CA TYR A 138 -24.33 5.73 27.96
C TYR A 138 -23.99 4.23 27.92
N PRO A 139 -24.94 3.36 28.31
CA PRO A 139 -24.71 1.93 28.44
C PRO A 139 -24.49 1.27 27.09
N GLU A 140 -23.90 0.07 27.11
CA GLU A 140 -23.57 -0.66 25.88
C GLU A 140 -24.77 -0.94 24.98
N GLU A 141 -25.96 -1.23 25.53
CA GLU A 141 -27.18 -1.46 24.75
C GLU A 141 -27.60 -0.22 23.96
N GLN A 142 -27.41 0.97 24.53
CA GLN A 142 -27.76 2.22 23.86
C GLN A 142 -26.86 2.46 22.64
N PHE A 143 -25.55 2.22 22.77
CA PHE A 143 -24.64 2.29 21.63
C PHE A 143 -24.95 1.23 20.57
N ASN A 144 -25.31 0.00 20.98
CA ASN A 144 -25.74 -1.04 20.06
C ASN A 144 -26.91 -0.56 19.19
N ASP A 145 -27.93 0.02 19.80
CA ASP A 145 -29.17 0.35 19.10
C ASP A 145 -29.03 1.63 18.27
N GLU A 146 -28.50 2.70 18.87
CA GLU A 146 -28.39 4.01 18.22
C GLU A 146 -27.33 4.06 17.13
N VAL A 147 -26.24 3.30 17.30
CA VAL A 147 -25.07 3.33 16.38
C VAL A 147 -24.96 2.05 15.59
N VAL A 148 -24.73 0.91 16.23
CA VAL A 148 -24.39 -0.34 15.52
C VAL A 148 -25.56 -0.81 14.64
N LEU A 149 -26.73 -1.06 15.21
CA LEU A 149 -27.90 -1.54 14.46
C LEU A 149 -28.34 -0.50 13.41
N SER A 150 -28.39 0.77 13.79
CA SER A 150 -28.73 1.88 12.90
C SER A 150 -27.84 1.92 11.65
N LEU A 151 -26.52 1.80 11.81
CA LEU A 151 -25.57 1.82 10.70
C LEU A 151 -25.57 0.51 9.89
N MET A 152 -25.57 -0.64 10.58
CA MET A 152 -25.50 -1.94 9.90
C MET A 152 -26.77 -2.20 9.08
N HIS A 153 -27.96 -1.89 9.58
CA HIS A 153 -29.22 -2.09 8.86
C HIS A 153 -29.41 -1.16 7.66
N LYS A 154 -28.71 -0.01 7.59
CA LYS A 154 -28.74 0.86 6.40
C LYS A 154 -28.02 0.24 5.20
N THR A 155 -27.05 -0.63 5.44
CA THR A 155 -26.10 -1.07 4.41
C THR A 155 -26.19 -2.55 4.11
N PHE A 156 -26.36 -3.39 5.12
CA PHE A 156 -26.33 -4.84 4.99
C PHE A 156 -27.74 -5.42 4.93
N GLN A 157 -27.96 -6.42 4.07
CA GLN A 157 -29.25 -7.11 4.00
C GLN A 157 -29.40 -8.04 5.20
N LYS A 158 -30.64 -8.41 5.56
CA LYS A 158 -30.91 -9.29 6.71
C LYS A 158 -30.07 -10.59 6.72
N LYS A 159 -29.80 -11.16 5.56
CA LYS A 159 -28.99 -12.38 5.40
C LYS A 159 -27.49 -12.17 5.68
N ASP A 160 -27.02 -10.93 5.61
CA ASP A 160 -25.62 -10.54 5.78
C ASP A 160 -25.32 -10.18 7.25
N LEU A 161 -26.38 -10.07 8.08
CA LEU A 161 -26.30 -9.75 9.50
C LEU A 161 -26.16 -11.03 10.34
N PRO A 162 -25.56 -10.95 11.54
CA PRO A 162 -25.55 -12.05 12.51
C PRO A 162 -26.94 -12.64 12.73
N SER A 163 -27.07 -13.96 12.58
CA SER A 163 -28.36 -14.65 12.77
C SER A 163 -28.89 -14.54 14.20
N THR A 164 -27.98 -14.46 15.18
CA THR A 164 -28.31 -14.27 16.60
C THR A 164 -28.53 -12.81 16.98
N GLY A 165 -28.22 -11.86 16.09
CA GLY A 165 -28.22 -10.42 16.36
C GLY A 165 -26.87 -9.90 16.86
N PHE A 166 -26.78 -8.58 17.01
CA PHE A 166 -25.58 -7.91 17.50
C PHE A 166 -25.56 -7.81 19.01
N ARG A 167 -24.35 -7.84 19.57
CA ARG A 167 -24.10 -7.46 20.96
C ARG A 167 -22.92 -6.51 21.03
N THR A 168 -23.00 -5.58 21.95
CA THR A 168 -21.88 -4.72 22.34
C THR A 168 -21.57 -4.83 23.83
N LYS A 169 -20.31 -4.57 24.19
CA LYS A 169 -19.83 -4.57 25.58
C LYS A 169 -18.67 -3.59 25.74
N TYR A 170 -18.50 -3.02 26.92
CA TYR A 170 -17.29 -2.26 27.23
C TYR A 170 -16.08 -3.20 27.36
N LYS A 171 -15.01 -2.84 26.66
CA LYS A 171 -13.67 -3.44 26.81
C LYS A 171 -12.68 -2.39 27.28
N TYR A 172 -11.97 -2.71 28.34
CA TYR A 172 -10.96 -1.86 28.94
C TYR A 172 -9.57 -2.43 28.70
N ILE A 173 -8.62 -1.56 28.39
CA ILE A 173 -7.19 -1.85 28.42
C ILE A 173 -6.62 -1.14 29.63
N TYR A 174 -5.86 -1.85 30.44
CA TYR A 174 -5.28 -1.36 31.69
C TYR A 174 -3.76 -1.32 31.61
N ASP A 175 -3.12 -0.44 32.37
CA ASP A 175 -1.69 -0.53 32.65
C ASP A 175 -1.42 -1.57 33.75
N ASN A 176 -0.14 -1.73 34.11
CA ASN A 176 0.29 -2.67 35.15
C ASN A 176 -0.21 -2.29 36.55
N ASP A 177 -0.59 -1.02 36.77
CA ASP A 177 -1.12 -0.50 38.03
C ASP A 177 -2.66 -0.60 38.09
N GLY A 178 -3.30 -1.10 37.02
CA GLY A 178 -4.75 -1.25 36.92
C GLY A 178 -5.49 0.02 36.49
N ASN A 179 -4.78 1.08 36.04
CA ASN A 179 -5.42 2.27 35.50
C ASN A 179 -5.92 2.02 34.08
N ILE A 180 -7.10 2.55 33.75
CA ILE A 180 -7.66 2.44 32.40
C ILE A 180 -6.84 3.30 31.44
N LEU A 181 -6.17 2.65 30.50
CA LEU A 181 -5.45 3.30 29.39
C LEU A 181 -6.40 3.64 28.24
N LYS A 182 -7.25 2.68 27.84
CA LYS A 182 -8.18 2.83 26.72
C LYS A 182 -9.49 2.11 26.97
N ARG A 183 -10.55 2.62 26.36
CA ARG A 183 -11.90 2.06 26.41
C ARG A 183 -12.42 1.86 24.99
N TYR A 184 -13.03 0.71 24.77
CA TYR A 184 -13.62 0.34 23.50
C TYR A 184 -15.04 -0.20 23.70
N MET A 185 -15.86 -0.02 22.68
CA MET A 185 -17.06 -0.82 22.46
C MET A 185 -16.65 -2.06 21.67
N GLU A 186 -16.59 -3.21 22.33
CA GLU A 186 -16.48 -4.53 21.70
C GLU A 186 -17.81 -4.86 21.04
N ILE A 187 -17.79 -5.27 19.78
CA ILE A 187 -18.97 -5.50 18.92
C ILE A 187 -18.82 -6.87 18.25
N GLY A 188 -19.88 -7.67 18.31
CA GLY A 188 -19.94 -8.99 17.72
C GLY A 188 -21.35 -9.57 17.75
N GLN A 189 -21.45 -10.89 17.84
CA GLN A 189 -22.71 -11.63 17.83
C GLN A 189 -23.23 -11.87 19.25
N ILE A 190 -24.54 -12.02 19.38
CA ILE A 190 -25.14 -12.58 20.61
C ILE A 190 -24.73 -14.06 20.71
N PRO A 191 -24.18 -14.53 21.84
CA PRO A 191 -23.81 -15.93 21.99
C PRO A 191 -25.01 -16.88 21.85
N LEU A 192 -24.75 -18.07 21.31
CA LEU A 192 -25.77 -19.13 21.23
C LEU A 192 -26.25 -19.55 22.62
N ASP A 193 -25.31 -19.64 23.57
CA ASP A 193 -25.63 -19.74 24.99
C ASP A 193 -26.03 -18.37 25.52
N LYS A 194 -27.34 -18.11 25.53
CA LYS A 194 -27.93 -16.84 25.97
C LYS A 194 -27.66 -16.51 27.44
N THR A 195 -27.13 -17.44 28.23
CA THR A 195 -26.72 -17.17 29.61
C THR A 195 -25.36 -16.50 29.71
N SER A 196 -24.55 -16.58 28.65
CA SER A 196 -23.27 -15.89 28.57
C SER A 196 -23.46 -14.38 28.46
N GLY A 197 -22.74 -13.63 29.30
CA GLY A 197 -22.65 -12.17 29.23
C GLY A 197 -21.59 -11.67 28.22
N ASP A 198 -21.05 -12.55 27.39
CA ASP A 198 -19.99 -12.23 26.44
C ASP A 198 -20.52 -11.88 25.05
N VAL A 199 -19.59 -11.45 24.21
CA VAL A 199 -19.79 -11.14 22.79
C VAL A 199 -19.12 -12.25 21.99
N ASP A 200 -19.85 -12.90 21.09
CA ASP A 200 -19.27 -13.91 20.19
C ASP A 200 -18.63 -13.24 18.96
N PRO A 201 -17.56 -13.81 18.39
CA PRO A 201 -16.96 -13.30 17.17
C PRO A 201 -17.92 -13.38 15.98
N PHE A 202 -17.76 -12.50 15.00
CA PHE A 202 -18.40 -12.64 13.70
C PHE A 202 -17.93 -13.90 12.98
N ASP A 203 -18.81 -14.45 12.15
CA ASP A 203 -18.49 -15.58 11.28
C ASP A 203 -17.33 -15.22 10.34
N LYS A 204 -16.51 -16.22 9.99
CA LYS A 204 -15.29 -16.03 9.18
C LYS A 204 -15.57 -15.40 7.81
N ASP A 205 -16.77 -15.61 7.28
CA ASP A 205 -17.25 -15.11 6.00
C ASP A 205 -18.26 -13.96 6.12
N SER A 206 -18.37 -13.35 7.32
CA SER A 206 -19.23 -12.18 7.57
C SER A 206 -18.96 -11.05 6.57
N GLU A 207 -20.02 -10.53 5.95
CA GLU A 207 -19.96 -9.36 5.06
C GLU A 207 -19.48 -8.09 5.76
N ILE A 208 -19.70 -7.99 7.08
CA ILE A 208 -19.24 -6.86 7.89
C ILE A 208 -17.72 -6.89 8.04
N ILE A 209 -17.15 -8.09 8.26
CA ILE A 209 -15.69 -8.26 8.32
C ILE A 209 -15.07 -8.07 6.93
N LYS A 210 -15.74 -8.50 5.86
CA LYS A 210 -15.31 -8.20 4.48
C LYS A 210 -15.31 -6.69 4.22
N ALA A 211 -16.35 -5.97 4.63
CA ALA A 211 -16.43 -4.52 4.52
C ALA A 211 -15.30 -3.82 5.28
N TRP A 212 -15.06 -4.22 6.53
CA TRP A 212 -13.94 -3.71 7.32
C TRP A 212 -12.60 -3.92 6.60
N ASN A 213 -12.35 -5.13 6.07
CA ASN A 213 -11.11 -5.42 5.34
C ASN A 213 -10.95 -4.54 4.09
N ILE A 214 -12.00 -4.40 3.29
CA ILE A 214 -11.99 -3.56 2.08
C ILE A 214 -11.63 -2.11 2.41
N ILE A 215 -12.26 -1.56 3.45
CA ILE A 215 -12.04 -0.19 3.91
C ILE A 215 -10.60 -0.02 4.41
N HIS A 216 -10.15 -0.88 5.33
CA HIS A 216 -8.83 -0.77 5.94
C HIS A 216 -7.69 -1.04 4.95
N ASP A 217 -7.84 -2.00 4.03
CA ASP A 217 -6.87 -2.21 2.96
C ASP A 217 -6.79 -0.98 2.04
N GLY A 218 -7.94 -0.38 1.73
CA GLY A 218 -8.03 0.85 0.96
C GLY A 218 -7.35 2.05 1.64
N GLU A 219 -7.61 2.27 2.92
CA GLU A 219 -7.02 3.36 3.70
C GLU A 219 -5.50 3.19 3.85
N ARG A 220 -5.04 1.96 4.13
CA ARG A 220 -3.61 1.64 4.17
C ARG A 220 -2.94 1.93 2.83
N GLN A 221 -3.58 1.58 1.71
CA GLN A 221 -3.06 1.87 0.38
C GLN A 221 -2.96 3.39 0.13
N VAL A 222 -4.00 4.16 0.46
CA VAL A 222 -3.99 5.63 0.30
C VAL A 222 -2.91 6.28 1.17
N LYS A 223 -2.79 5.84 2.42
CA LYS A 223 -1.75 6.31 3.35
C LYS A 223 -0.36 6.02 2.79
N ALA A 224 -0.10 4.80 2.34
CA ALA A 224 1.17 4.43 1.72
C ALA A 224 1.47 5.31 0.50
N VAL A 225 0.47 5.57 -0.35
CA VAL A 225 0.63 6.46 -1.51
C VAL A 225 1.00 7.88 -1.10
N LEU A 226 0.27 8.44 -0.15
CA LEU A 226 0.45 9.81 0.35
C LEU A 226 1.84 10.01 0.97
N GLU A 227 2.28 9.04 1.78
CA GLU A 227 3.52 9.13 2.55
C GLU A 227 4.76 8.76 1.72
N LYS A 228 4.63 7.77 0.82
CA LYS A 228 5.80 7.11 0.21
C LYS A 228 5.79 7.04 -1.31
N ARG A 229 4.63 7.05 -2.00
CA ARG A 229 4.58 6.69 -3.45
C ARG A 229 4.52 7.85 -4.43
N ILE A 230 4.31 9.08 -3.95
CA ILE A 230 4.35 10.29 -4.80
C ILE A 230 5.55 11.15 -4.41
N SER A 231 6.57 11.22 -5.27
CA SER A 231 7.84 11.88 -4.93
C SER A 231 7.73 13.39 -4.76
N ASP A 232 6.81 14.02 -5.49
CA ASP A 232 6.58 15.47 -5.52
C ASP A 232 5.29 15.88 -4.79
N ILE A 233 4.78 15.05 -3.88
CA ILE A 233 3.51 15.31 -3.15
C ILE A 233 3.55 16.61 -2.34
N LYS A 234 4.73 17.01 -1.87
CA LYS A 234 4.93 18.24 -1.10
C LYS A 234 4.67 19.50 -1.94
N ALA A 235 4.83 19.42 -3.26
CA ALA A 235 4.53 20.52 -4.18
C ALA A 235 3.01 20.74 -4.36
N ILE A 236 2.18 19.79 -3.93
CA ILE A 236 0.72 19.88 -3.98
C ILE A 236 0.19 20.54 -2.69
N PRO A 237 -0.79 21.45 -2.75
CA PRO A 237 -1.41 22.04 -1.57
C PRO A 237 -1.93 20.97 -0.60
N LYS A 238 -1.69 21.15 0.71
CA LYS A 238 -2.01 20.16 1.75
C LYS A 238 -3.47 19.68 1.69
N SER A 239 -4.41 20.60 1.46
CA SER A 239 -5.85 20.32 1.35
C SER A 239 -6.24 19.45 0.14
N LYS A 240 -5.36 19.27 -0.85
CA LYS A 240 -5.60 18.48 -2.06
C LYS A 240 -4.84 17.14 -2.09
N ARG A 241 -3.90 16.93 -1.17
CA ARG A 241 -2.97 15.76 -1.22
C ARG A 241 -3.67 14.43 -1.05
N GLU A 242 -4.65 14.34 -0.16
CA GLU A 242 -5.40 13.10 0.09
C GLU A 242 -6.19 12.68 -1.15
N ALA A 243 -6.92 13.60 -1.79
CA ALA A 243 -7.64 13.32 -3.04
C ALA A 243 -6.69 12.88 -4.17
N VAL A 244 -5.50 13.50 -4.26
CA VAL A 244 -4.46 13.06 -5.21
C VAL A 244 -3.97 11.66 -4.89
N ALA A 245 -3.69 11.35 -3.61
CA ALA A 245 -3.25 10.03 -3.18
C ALA A 245 -4.34 8.97 -3.45
N ALA A 246 -5.61 9.28 -3.19
CA ALA A 246 -6.74 8.40 -3.46
C ALA A 246 -6.85 8.04 -4.96
N ILE A 247 -6.71 9.01 -5.86
CA ILE A 247 -6.75 8.78 -7.30
C ILE A 247 -5.57 7.93 -7.80
N VAL A 248 -4.40 8.09 -7.20
CA VAL A 248 -3.23 7.26 -7.50
C VAL A 248 -3.42 5.83 -6.96
N ALA A 249 -3.90 5.68 -5.72
CA ALA A 249 -4.21 4.38 -5.10
C ALA A 249 -5.27 3.60 -5.89
N LYS A 250 -6.30 4.30 -6.41
CA LYS A 250 -7.33 3.74 -7.29
C LYS A 250 -6.78 3.39 -8.70
N GLY A 251 -5.55 3.76 -9.04
CA GLY A 251 -4.95 3.47 -10.34
C GLY A 251 -5.53 4.28 -11.51
N ILE A 252 -6.22 5.39 -11.22
CA ILE A 252 -6.81 6.29 -12.22
C ILE A 252 -5.73 7.21 -12.82
N ILE A 253 -4.77 7.66 -11.99
CA ILE A 253 -3.57 8.36 -12.46
C ILE A 253 -2.34 7.66 -11.88
N LYS A 254 -1.50 7.08 -12.75
CA LYS A 254 -0.32 6.31 -12.32
C LYS A 254 0.97 7.11 -12.11
N GLY A 255 1.00 8.40 -12.46
CA GLY A 255 2.23 9.21 -12.44
C GLY A 255 3.32 8.74 -13.43
N TYR A 256 4.50 9.33 -13.33
CA TYR A 256 5.66 9.07 -14.18
C TYR A 256 6.73 8.29 -13.41
N SER A 257 7.37 7.32 -14.08
CA SER A 257 8.39 6.49 -13.44
C SER A 257 9.62 7.33 -13.08
N ASN A 258 10.12 7.17 -11.86
CA ASN A 258 11.38 7.75 -11.41
C ASN A 258 12.58 6.83 -11.68
N GLY A 259 12.35 5.70 -12.34
CA GLY A 259 13.40 4.76 -12.77
C GLY A 259 13.29 3.38 -12.11
N LYS A 260 14.26 2.53 -12.44
CA LYS A 260 14.37 1.15 -11.95
C LYS A 260 14.62 1.14 -10.44
N TYR A 261 13.92 0.26 -9.72
CA TYR A 261 13.94 0.12 -8.27
C TYR A 261 13.54 1.39 -7.50
N ILE A 262 12.95 2.40 -8.14
CA ILE A 262 12.36 3.53 -7.43
C ILE A 262 10.89 3.24 -7.18
N THR A 263 10.50 3.15 -5.91
CA THR A 263 9.16 2.75 -5.47
C THR A 263 8.16 3.90 -5.42
N ASN A 264 8.59 5.11 -5.81
CA ASN A 264 7.75 6.29 -5.95
C ASN A 264 7.73 6.82 -7.39
N ARG A 265 6.75 7.67 -7.68
CA ARG A 265 6.50 8.21 -9.02
C ARG A 265 6.23 9.71 -8.93
N GLU A 266 6.67 10.46 -9.93
CA GLU A 266 6.31 11.86 -10.07
C GLU A 266 4.83 12.01 -10.47
N PHE A 267 4.08 12.81 -9.73
CA PHE A 267 2.71 13.16 -10.09
C PHE A 267 2.63 14.35 -11.04
N ARG A 268 3.55 15.33 -10.94
CA ARG A 268 3.60 16.58 -11.71
C ARG A 268 2.35 17.42 -11.57
N GLY A 269 1.92 17.64 -10.32
CA GLY A 269 0.61 18.23 -9.98
C GLY A 269 0.34 19.61 -10.60
N ASN A 270 1.34 20.47 -10.61
CA ASN A 270 1.24 21.85 -11.12
C ASN A 270 1.21 21.94 -12.66
N ASN A 271 1.49 20.84 -13.36
CA ASN A 271 1.48 20.84 -14.82
C ASN A 271 0.05 20.78 -15.35
N LYS A 272 -0.18 21.47 -16.47
CA LYS A 272 -1.43 21.37 -17.24
C LYS A 272 -1.65 19.93 -17.72
N ILE A 273 -2.86 19.41 -17.56
CA ILE A 273 -3.23 18.08 -18.08
C ILE A 273 -3.67 18.19 -19.54
N THR A 274 -3.27 17.23 -20.37
CA THR A 274 -3.69 17.19 -21.77
C THR A 274 -5.17 16.87 -21.87
N LYS A 275 -5.85 17.36 -22.92
CA LYS A 275 -7.27 17.08 -23.16
C LYS A 275 -7.58 15.58 -23.19
N LYS A 276 -6.73 14.79 -23.88
CA LYS A 276 -6.83 13.32 -23.90
C LYS A 276 -6.65 12.71 -22.51
N GLY A 277 -5.66 13.17 -21.75
CA GLY A 277 -5.39 12.67 -20.39
C GLY A 277 -6.55 12.93 -19.44
N ALA A 278 -7.10 14.14 -19.44
CA ALA A 278 -8.23 14.51 -18.60
C ALA A 278 -9.49 13.69 -18.92
N LYS A 279 -9.83 13.53 -20.21
CA LYS A 279 -10.96 12.68 -20.61
C LYS A 279 -10.76 11.22 -20.19
N ASN A 280 -9.55 10.69 -20.32
CA ASN A 280 -9.23 9.32 -19.91
C ASN A 280 -9.40 9.11 -18.40
N VAL A 281 -9.04 10.11 -17.58
CA VAL A 281 -9.28 10.07 -16.12
C VAL A 281 -10.75 9.82 -15.82
N ILE A 282 -11.65 10.59 -16.47
CA ILE A 282 -13.09 10.42 -16.28
C ILE A 282 -13.57 9.06 -16.80
N GLN A 283 -13.07 8.58 -17.94
CA GLN A 283 -13.43 7.25 -18.42
C GLN A 283 -13.02 6.13 -17.45
N MET A 284 -11.90 6.27 -16.74
CA MET A 284 -11.47 5.32 -15.69
C MET A 284 -12.26 5.48 -14.38
N VAL A 285 -12.79 6.68 -14.10
CA VAL A 285 -13.78 6.87 -13.02
C VAL A 285 -15.05 6.10 -13.36
N LEU A 286 -15.62 6.31 -14.56
CA LEU A 286 -16.85 5.66 -15.00
C LEU A 286 -16.70 4.13 -15.16
N ASN A 287 -15.52 3.66 -15.54
CA ASN A 287 -15.25 2.24 -15.79
C ASN A 287 -14.10 1.71 -14.92
N PRO A 288 -14.35 1.34 -13.64
CA PRO A 288 -13.31 0.91 -12.73
C PRO A 288 -12.44 -0.26 -13.22
N LYS A 289 -13.00 -1.17 -14.04
CA LYS A 289 -12.26 -2.30 -14.64
C LYS A 289 -11.11 -1.88 -15.55
N THR A 290 -11.11 -0.63 -16.04
CA THR A 290 -10.04 -0.09 -16.90
C THR A 290 -8.90 0.55 -16.11
N ARG A 291 -9.04 0.66 -14.78
CA ARG A 291 -8.03 1.26 -13.91
C ARG A 291 -6.72 0.48 -13.95
N SER A 292 -5.61 1.18 -13.71
CA SER A 292 -4.33 0.52 -13.53
C SER A 292 -4.37 -0.32 -12.26
N LYS A 293 -3.75 -1.50 -12.27
CA LYS A 293 -3.62 -2.32 -11.07
C LYS A 293 -2.58 -1.72 -10.13
N ILE A 294 -2.91 -1.60 -8.85
CA ILE A 294 -2.05 -1.05 -7.80
C ILE A 294 -1.90 -2.11 -6.70
N SER A 295 -0.70 -2.30 -6.18
CA SER A 295 -0.41 -3.24 -5.08
C SER A 295 -0.99 -2.73 -3.76
N PRO A 296 -1.13 -3.60 -2.73
CA PRO A 296 -1.64 -3.19 -1.41
C PRO A 296 -0.88 -2.01 -0.78
N ASP A 297 0.42 -1.88 -1.08
CA ASP A 297 1.29 -0.79 -0.60
C ASP A 297 1.39 0.41 -1.58
N GLY A 298 0.51 0.47 -2.59
CA GLY A 298 0.35 1.65 -3.44
C GLY A 298 1.26 1.74 -4.66
N GLN A 299 1.94 0.66 -5.06
CA GLN A 299 2.83 0.64 -6.23
C GLN A 299 2.12 0.16 -7.49
N LEU A 300 2.55 0.66 -8.65
CA LEU A 300 1.98 0.26 -9.94
C LEU A 300 2.35 -1.20 -10.27
N ILE A 301 1.35 -2.03 -10.54
CA ILE A 301 1.51 -3.40 -11.04
C ILE A 301 1.53 -3.37 -12.58
N ARG A 302 2.43 -4.13 -13.19
CA ARG A 302 2.43 -4.35 -14.64
C ARG A 302 1.84 -5.71 -14.98
N THR A 303 1.14 -5.78 -16.11
CA THR A 303 0.49 -7.00 -16.62
C THR A 303 1.12 -7.52 -17.92
N THR A 304 2.18 -6.86 -18.39
CA THR A 304 2.92 -7.19 -19.61
C THR A 304 4.41 -7.27 -19.33
N ASN A 305 5.15 -7.90 -20.25
CA ASN A 305 6.60 -8.14 -20.12
C ASN A 305 6.98 -8.96 -18.88
N LEU A 306 6.08 -9.83 -18.40
CA LEU A 306 6.21 -10.51 -17.09
C LEU A 306 7.45 -11.42 -17.03
N PRO A 307 8.07 -11.59 -15.83
CA PRO A 307 9.15 -12.55 -15.63
C PRO A 307 8.68 -13.98 -15.85
N LYS A 308 9.61 -14.89 -16.14
CA LYS A 308 9.30 -16.31 -16.39
C LYS A 308 8.55 -16.97 -15.24
N ASN A 309 8.84 -16.58 -14.00
CA ASN A 309 8.22 -17.11 -12.78
C ASN A 309 7.13 -16.21 -12.21
N ALA A 310 6.49 -15.36 -13.02
CA ALA A 310 5.40 -14.49 -12.56
C ALA A 310 4.26 -15.23 -11.84
N LYS A 311 4.05 -16.51 -12.16
CA LYS A 311 3.05 -17.37 -11.53
C LYS A 311 3.31 -17.69 -10.05
N ASP A 312 4.50 -17.39 -9.54
CA ASP A 312 4.88 -17.63 -8.13
C ASP A 312 4.63 -16.41 -7.24
N TYR A 313 4.33 -15.25 -7.85
CA TYR A 313 4.10 -13.98 -7.17
C TYR A 313 2.62 -13.57 -7.21
N PRO A 314 2.12 -12.85 -6.19
CA PRO A 314 0.76 -12.31 -6.21
C PRO A 314 0.58 -11.21 -7.27
N TYR A 315 1.66 -10.47 -7.54
CA TYR A 315 1.72 -9.42 -8.55
C TYR A 315 3.19 -9.13 -8.94
N ILE A 316 3.37 -8.39 -10.03
CA ILE A 316 4.68 -7.96 -10.52
C ILE A 316 4.70 -6.43 -10.59
N LEU A 317 5.60 -5.79 -9.84
CA LEU A 317 5.72 -4.35 -9.77
C LEU A 317 6.39 -3.77 -11.02
N ALA A 318 5.95 -2.58 -11.43
CA ALA A 318 6.43 -1.92 -12.64
C ALA A 318 7.85 -1.33 -12.48
N SER A 319 8.30 -1.06 -11.27
CA SER A 319 9.63 -0.52 -10.95
C SER A 319 10.71 -1.59 -10.88
N PHE A 320 10.34 -2.87 -10.73
CA PHE A 320 11.26 -4.00 -10.60
C PHE A 320 11.40 -4.75 -11.94
N PRO A 321 12.64 -5.04 -12.39
CA PRO A 321 12.88 -5.78 -13.63
C PRO A 321 12.52 -7.27 -13.49
N ASN A 322 12.52 -7.99 -14.61
CA ASN A 322 12.31 -9.44 -14.60
C ASN A 322 13.36 -10.18 -13.74
N ASP A 323 14.64 -9.83 -13.87
CA ASP A 323 15.73 -10.47 -13.11
C ASP A 323 15.51 -10.44 -11.59
N TYR A 324 14.81 -9.42 -11.05
CA TYR A 324 14.50 -9.41 -9.62
C TYR A 324 13.61 -10.59 -9.20
N TYR A 325 12.61 -10.88 -10.03
CA TYR A 325 11.69 -11.97 -9.81
C TYR A 325 12.32 -13.30 -10.20
N GLU A 326 13.12 -13.35 -11.26
CA GLU A 326 13.76 -14.58 -11.77
C GLU A 326 14.92 -15.09 -10.89
N MET A 327 15.33 -14.34 -9.86
CA MET A 327 16.27 -14.84 -8.85
C MET A 327 15.67 -16.03 -8.09
N LYS A 328 16.41 -17.13 -7.99
CA LYS A 328 16.01 -18.33 -7.25
C LYS A 328 15.74 -17.98 -5.78
N TYR A 329 14.76 -18.63 -5.18
CA TYR A 329 14.54 -18.56 -3.73
C TYR A 329 15.59 -19.40 -3.00
N SER A 330 15.91 -19.06 -1.76
CA SER A 330 16.90 -19.81 -0.96
C SER A 330 16.59 -21.31 -0.87
N PHE A 331 15.31 -21.70 -0.75
CA PHE A 331 14.94 -23.13 -0.69
C PHE A 331 15.23 -23.87 -2.00
N MET A 332 15.22 -23.18 -3.14
CA MET A 332 15.51 -23.80 -4.45
C MET A 332 16.99 -24.18 -4.62
N LEU A 333 17.84 -23.76 -3.68
CA LEU A 333 19.26 -24.05 -3.65
C LEU A 333 19.62 -25.16 -2.66
N LEU A 334 18.64 -25.69 -1.92
CA LEU A 334 18.85 -26.77 -0.96
C LEU A 334 18.84 -28.14 -1.64
N ASP A 335 19.69 -29.06 -1.17
CA ASP A 335 19.89 -30.38 -1.78
C ASP A 335 18.61 -31.23 -1.81
N ASP A 336 17.81 -31.17 -0.75
CA ASP A 336 16.53 -31.86 -0.66
C ASP A 336 15.48 -31.30 -1.64
N TYR A 337 15.49 -29.99 -1.91
CA TYR A 337 14.67 -29.42 -2.99
C TYR A 337 15.15 -29.91 -4.36
N LEU A 338 16.46 -29.83 -4.62
CA LEU A 338 17.07 -30.25 -5.88
C LEU A 338 16.86 -31.75 -6.18
N THR A 339 16.84 -32.57 -5.13
CA THR A 339 16.59 -34.03 -5.23
C THR A 339 15.10 -34.41 -5.13
N GLY A 340 14.19 -33.43 -4.98
CA GLY A 340 12.75 -33.66 -4.87
C GLY A 340 12.29 -34.32 -3.57
N LYS A 341 13.12 -34.28 -2.51
CA LYS A 341 12.86 -34.85 -1.19
C LYS A 341 12.28 -33.84 -0.18
N MET A 342 12.42 -32.55 -0.44
CA MET A 342 11.85 -31.50 0.41
C MET A 342 10.32 -31.60 0.42
N ARG A 343 9.72 -31.62 1.61
CA ARG A 343 8.26 -31.67 1.74
C ARG A 343 7.64 -30.34 1.33
N ARG A 344 6.40 -30.39 0.82
CA ARG A 344 5.71 -29.20 0.31
C ARG A 344 5.41 -28.17 1.40
N ASP A 345 5.23 -28.61 2.64
CA ASP A 345 4.96 -27.79 3.82
C ASP A 345 6.22 -27.12 4.41
N GLU A 346 7.42 -27.39 3.88
CA GLU A 346 8.68 -26.77 4.32
C GLU A 346 9.05 -25.48 3.56
N TYR A 347 8.19 -25.01 2.64
CA TYR A 347 8.39 -23.74 1.96
C TYR A 347 7.08 -23.17 1.44
N ALA A 348 7.03 -21.86 1.19
CA ALA A 348 5.91 -21.21 0.53
C ALA A 348 6.40 -20.19 -0.48
N TYR A 349 5.83 -20.19 -1.69
CA TYR A 349 6.08 -19.18 -2.71
C TYR A 349 5.41 -17.85 -2.33
N PRO A 350 5.87 -16.71 -2.89
CA PRO A 350 5.34 -15.41 -2.49
C PRO A 350 3.82 -15.22 -2.61
N LYS A 351 3.18 -15.82 -3.61
CA LYS A 351 1.71 -15.77 -3.75
C LYS A 351 0.94 -16.48 -2.64
N GLU A 352 1.61 -17.35 -1.89
CA GLU A 352 1.03 -18.18 -0.83
C GLU A 352 1.21 -17.55 0.55
N VAL A 353 2.16 -16.61 0.69
CA VAL A 353 2.40 -15.84 1.93
C VAL A 353 1.41 -14.68 2.01
N ASP A 354 0.14 -15.02 2.19
CA ASP A 354 -0.93 -14.06 2.44
C ASP A 354 -1.16 -13.82 3.96
N TYR A 355 -2.13 -12.98 4.31
CA TYR A 355 -2.47 -12.74 5.72
C TYR A 355 -2.85 -14.04 6.47
N LYS A 356 -3.57 -14.96 5.83
CA LYS A 356 -4.00 -16.20 6.47
C LYS A 356 -2.80 -17.10 6.77
N PHE A 357 -1.85 -17.18 5.83
CA PHE A 357 -0.59 -17.87 6.03
C PHE A 357 0.20 -17.27 7.19
N LEU A 358 0.39 -15.94 7.19
CA LEU A 358 1.14 -15.26 8.25
C LEU A 358 0.45 -15.40 9.61
N TYR A 359 -0.88 -15.28 9.66
CA TYR A 359 -1.64 -15.47 10.89
C TYR A 359 -1.46 -16.87 11.47
N ASN A 360 -1.61 -17.90 10.64
CA ASN A 360 -1.54 -19.29 11.12
C ASN A 360 -0.14 -19.71 11.57
N ASN A 361 0.91 -19.25 10.87
CA ASN A 361 2.28 -19.71 11.11
C ASN A 361 3.08 -18.80 12.04
N PHE A 362 2.77 -17.50 12.11
CA PHE A 362 3.59 -16.52 12.84
C PHE A 362 2.79 -15.72 13.89
N TYR A 363 1.55 -15.32 13.60
CA TYR A 363 0.83 -14.38 14.48
C TYR A 363 -0.13 -15.03 15.48
N HIS A 364 -0.42 -16.33 15.33
CA HIS A 364 -1.42 -17.01 16.13
C HIS A 364 -1.06 -16.93 17.63
N ASN A 365 -2.01 -16.49 18.46
CA ASN A 365 -1.83 -16.22 19.89
C ASN A 365 -0.79 -15.12 20.24
N LYS A 366 -0.31 -14.36 19.25
CA LYS A 366 0.63 -13.25 19.44
C LYS A 366 -0.02 -11.89 19.21
N LEU A 367 -1.13 -11.81 18.49
CA LEU A 367 -1.82 -10.55 18.24
C LEU A 367 -2.45 -9.99 19.51
N THR A 368 -2.40 -8.67 19.65
CA THR A 368 -3.15 -7.92 20.65
C THR A 368 -4.11 -6.97 19.95
N LEU A 369 -5.08 -6.44 20.70
CA LEU A 369 -5.99 -5.43 20.19
C LEU A 369 -5.24 -4.20 19.66
N GLU A 370 -4.14 -3.80 20.30
CA GLU A 370 -3.39 -2.59 19.92
C GLU A 370 -2.52 -2.77 18.67
N ILE A 371 -2.02 -3.98 18.44
CA ILE A 371 -1.21 -4.31 17.26
C ILE A 371 -2.12 -4.48 16.04
N GLY A 372 -3.28 -5.10 16.24
CA GLY A 372 -4.28 -5.33 15.20
C GLY A 372 -3.76 -6.21 14.05
N LYS A 373 -4.60 -6.37 13.03
CA LYS A 373 -4.38 -7.31 11.91
C LYS A 373 -3.04 -7.14 11.17
N TYR A 374 -2.61 -5.89 10.97
CA TYR A 374 -1.47 -5.58 10.09
C TYR A 374 -0.17 -5.23 10.82
N GLY A 375 -0.21 -5.12 12.16
CA GLY A 375 0.88 -4.55 12.95
C GLY A 375 2.22 -5.26 12.74
N TYR A 376 2.28 -6.58 12.94
CA TYR A 376 3.52 -7.34 12.80
C TYR A 376 4.06 -7.38 11.36
N TYR A 377 3.18 -7.33 10.36
CA TYR A 377 3.59 -7.27 8.95
C TYR A 377 4.28 -5.93 8.65
N ASP A 378 3.66 -4.82 9.08
CA ASP A 378 4.19 -3.47 8.88
C ASP A 378 5.48 -3.25 9.69
N GLU A 379 5.54 -3.80 10.90
CA GLU A 379 6.73 -3.78 11.76
C GLU A 379 7.90 -4.53 11.12
N MET A 380 7.68 -5.76 10.63
CA MET A 380 8.72 -6.55 9.97
C MET A 380 9.32 -5.79 8.78
N LEU A 381 8.49 -5.24 7.89
CA LEU A 381 8.98 -4.45 6.74
C LEU A 381 9.76 -3.21 7.18
N SER A 382 9.30 -2.52 8.23
CA SER A 382 9.97 -1.36 8.81
C SER A 382 11.34 -1.74 9.39
N ASN A 383 11.43 -2.86 10.11
CA ASN A 383 12.67 -3.34 10.70
C ASN A 383 13.66 -3.82 9.64
N VAL A 384 13.20 -4.44 8.54
CA VAL A 384 14.06 -4.74 7.37
C VAL A 384 14.61 -3.47 6.75
N GLU A 385 13.77 -2.46 6.50
CA GLU A 385 14.22 -1.18 5.93
C GLU A 385 15.25 -0.50 6.84
N LYS A 386 14.99 -0.45 8.15
CA LYS A 386 15.93 0.09 9.15
C LYS A 386 17.24 -0.68 9.17
N TYR A 387 17.20 -2.02 9.22
CA TYR A 387 18.39 -2.87 9.23
C TYR A 387 19.28 -2.58 8.03
N LEU A 388 18.70 -2.61 6.82
CA LEU A 388 19.43 -2.31 5.57
C LEU A 388 19.99 -0.88 5.56
N GLN A 389 19.24 0.10 6.05
CA GLN A 389 19.75 1.47 6.19
C GLN A 389 20.94 1.54 7.15
N HIS A 390 20.90 0.85 8.30
CA HIS A 390 21.99 0.91 9.27
C HIS A 390 23.26 0.27 8.76
N ILE A 391 23.20 -0.87 8.07
CA ILE A 391 24.40 -1.59 7.61
C ILE A 391 24.98 -1.04 6.30
N PHE A 392 24.15 -0.43 5.43
CA PHE A 392 24.61 0.10 4.14
C PHE A 392 24.84 1.62 4.12
N ASN A 393 24.50 2.35 5.19
CA ASN A 393 24.78 3.79 5.33
C ASN A 393 25.63 4.05 6.58
N VAL A 394 26.90 3.69 6.50
CA VAL A 394 27.85 3.71 7.63
C VAL A 394 28.98 4.65 7.32
N ASP A 395 29.36 5.47 8.29
CA ASP A 395 30.56 6.29 8.21
C ASP A 395 31.29 6.22 9.56
N TYR A 396 32.53 5.74 9.54
CA TYR A 396 33.35 5.59 10.76
C TYR A 396 33.50 6.88 11.58
N ARG A 397 33.29 8.05 10.95
CA ARG A 397 33.38 9.38 11.59
C ARG A 397 32.12 9.73 12.39
N THR A 398 30.97 9.17 12.04
CA THR A 398 29.66 9.56 12.60
C THR A 398 28.99 8.45 13.40
N VAL A 399 29.45 7.20 13.27
CA VAL A 399 28.96 6.07 14.07
C VAL A 399 29.06 6.37 15.57
N ASN A 400 27.96 6.17 16.28
CA ASN A 400 27.83 6.53 17.69
C ASN A 400 26.81 5.60 18.38
N LYS A 401 26.54 5.86 19.67
CA LYS A 401 25.57 5.09 20.47
C LYS A 401 24.18 5.01 19.83
N LYS A 402 23.68 6.12 19.27
CA LYS A 402 22.37 6.15 18.59
C LYS A 402 22.32 5.23 17.37
N TRP A 403 23.40 5.16 16.59
CA TRP A 403 23.50 4.23 15.46
C TRP A 403 23.48 2.76 15.95
N LYS A 404 24.21 2.45 17.04
CA LYS A 404 24.25 1.10 17.63
C LYS A 404 22.86 0.66 18.11
N GLU A 405 22.20 1.51 18.89
CA GLU A 405 20.83 1.28 19.36
C GLU A 405 19.85 1.14 18.20
N GLY A 406 20.01 1.96 17.15
CA GLY A 406 19.20 1.88 15.94
C GLY A 406 19.35 0.52 15.22
N LEU A 407 20.58 0.04 15.04
CA LEU A 407 20.85 -1.28 14.47
C LEU A 407 20.27 -2.39 15.35
N ALA A 408 20.59 -2.42 16.64
CA ALA A 408 20.07 -3.40 17.59
C ALA A 408 18.53 -3.43 17.60
N SER A 409 17.88 -2.26 17.63
CA SER A 409 16.42 -2.17 17.62
C SER A 409 15.77 -2.77 16.37
N SER A 410 16.50 -2.88 15.26
CA SER A 410 16.01 -3.48 14.01
C SER A 410 16.18 -5.02 13.96
N LEU A 411 16.91 -5.62 14.90
CA LEU A 411 17.25 -7.05 14.91
C LEU A 411 16.35 -7.84 15.87
N SER A 412 16.22 -9.14 15.64
CA SER A 412 15.46 -10.08 16.47
C SER A 412 16.40 -10.89 17.38
N PHE A 413 16.48 -10.54 18.67
CA PHE A 413 17.28 -11.25 19.69
C PHE A 413 16.66 -11.05 21.09
N TYR A 414 16.97 -11.94 22.03
CA TYR A 414 16.49 -11.87 23.41
C TYR A 414 17.31 -10.88 24.25
N SER A 415 16.70 -10.33 25.30
CA SER A 415 17.32 -9.36 26.21
C SER A 415 18.60 -9.86 26.88
N TRP A 416 18.73 -11.17 27.12
CA TRP A 416 19.91 -11.80 27.73
C TRP A 416 21.06 -12.05 26.74
N GLN A 417 20.87 -11.78 25.45
CA GLN A 417 21.88 -11.99 24.41
C GLN A 417 22.77 -10.75 24.25
N ASP A 418 23.44 -10.36 25.34
CA ASP A 418 24.33 -9.18 25.39
C ASP A 418 25.45 -9.23 24.34
N PHE A 419 25.85 -10.44 23.92
CA PHE A 419 26.84 -10.63 22.86
C PHE A 419 26.47 -9.97 21.52
N ILE A 420 25.18 -9.70 21.26
CA ILE A 420 24.78 -8.93 20.07
C ILE A 420 25.30 -7.50 20.13
N TYR A 421 25.30 -6.88 21.31
CA TYR A 421 25.92 -5.56 21.50
C TYR A 421 27.44 -5.64 21.42
N GLU A 422 28.05 -6.73 21.90
CA GLU A 422 29.49 -6.98 21.76
C GLU A 422 29.90 -7.13 20.29
N ASP A 423 29.11 -7.84 19.48
CA ASP A 423 29.33 -7.99 18.03
C ASP A 423 29.20 -6.64 17.31
N ILE A 424 28.19 -5.84 17.67
CA ILE A 424 28.02 -4.48 17.13
C ILE A 424 29.23 -3.61 17.52
N ASP A 425 29.72 -3.72 18.76
CA ASP A 425 30.86 -2.95 19.24
C ASP A 425 32.16 -3.35 18.53
N SER A 426 32.41 -4.64 18.38
CA SER A 426 33.51 -5.19 17.58
C SER A 426 33.46 -4.70 16.13
N TYR A 427 32.28 -4.70 15.51
CA TYR A 427 32.10 -4.09 14.19
C TYR A 427 32.41 -2.59 14.19
N VAL A 428 31.97 -1.83 15.20
CA VAL A 428 32.27 -0.39 15.32
C VAL A 428 33.78 -0.14 15.45
N GLU A 429 34.51 -1.00 16.14
CA GLU A 429 35.97 -0.94 16.23
C GLU A 429 36.62 -1.20 14.86
N ASN A 430 36.16 -2.22 14.14
CA ASN A 430 36.64 -2.56 12.80
C ASN A 430 36.43 -1.42 11.79
N ILE A 431 35.24 -0.78 11.77
CA ILE A 431 34.98 0.36 10.88
C ILE A 431 35.87 1.57 11.20
N LYS A 432 36.19 1.81 12.48
CA LYS A 432 37.10 2.90 12.88
C LYS A 432 38.54 2.58 12.50
N LYS A 433 39.01 1.37 12.81
CA LYS A 433 40.36 0.89 12.47
C LYS A 433 40.63 0.97 10.97
N ASN A 434 39.68 0.49 10.16
CA ASN A 434 39.82 0.41 8.71
C ASN A 434 39.30 1.65 7.96
N ARG A 435 38.83 2.68 8.68
CA ARG A 435 38.23 3.92 8.13
C ARG A 435 37.13 3.63 7.10
N ILE A 436 36.21 2.76 7.47
CA ILE A 436 35.17 2.26 6.58
C ILE A 436 34.06 3.31 6.39
N VAL A 437 33.66 3.50 5.14
CA VAL A 437 32.45 4.23 4.75
C VAL A 437 31.67 3.36 3.77
N VAL A 438 30.45 3.00 4.14
CA VAL A 438 29.48 2.35 3.26
C VAL A 438 28.46 3.41 2.85
N GLU A 439 28.43 3.72 1.56
CA GLU A 439 27.52 4.73 1.01
C GLU A 439 26.34 4.04 0.35
N LEU A 440 25.14 4.38 0.82
CA LEU A 440 23.87 3.90 0.28
C LEU A 440 23.34 4.90 -0.76
N ASP A 441 22.96 4.39 -1.94
CA ASP A 441 22.19 5.15 -2.92
C ASP A 441 20.70 4.78 -2.88
N LYS A 442 20.39 3.49 -2.75
CA LYS A 442 19.00 3.02 -2.92
C LYS A 442 18.72 1.71 -2.19
N ILE A 443 17.56 1.64 -1.57
CA ILE A 443 16.91 0.41 -1.10
C ILE A 443 15.56 0.30 -1.80
N ALA A 444 15.20 -0.90 -2.25
CA ALA A 444 13.86 -1.19 -2.75
C ALA A 444 13.41 -2.56 -2.26
N ILE A 445 12.33 -2.57 -1.47
CA ILE A 445 11.71 -3.78 -0.93
C ILE A 445 10.42 -4.03 -1.71
N ASP A 446 10.20 -5.27 -2.14
CA ASP A 446 8.93 -5.73 -2.73
C ASP A 446 8.18 -6.59 -1.70
N PRO A 447 7.13 -6.06 -1.04
CA PRO A 447 6.35 -6.84 -0.08
C PRO A 447 5.63 -8.03 -0.71
N GLY A 448 5.45 -8.06 -2.04
CA GLY A 448 4.90 -9.19 -2.78
C GLY A 448 5.91 -10.29 -3.10
N ALA A 449 7.18 -10.11 -2.72
CA ALA A 449 8.26 -11.08 -2.91
C ALA A 449 8.68 -11.79 -1.61
N ILE A 450 7.92 -11.62 -0.53
CA ILE A 450 8.14 -12.35 0.73
C ILE A 450 7.82 -13.81 0.50
N TYR A 451 8.71 -14.71 0.89
CA TYR A 451 8.48 -16.15 0.81
C TYR A 451 8.90 -16.83 2.11
N GLU A 452 8.59 -18.11 2.27
CA GLU A 452 8.92 -18.89 3.46
C GLU A 452 9.79 -20.10 3.08
N SER A 453 10.74 -20.43 3.95
CA SER A 453 11.57 -21.62 3.88
C SER A 453 11.93 -22.11 5.27
N ARG A 454 11.56 -23.36 5.57
CA ARG A 454 11.81 -24.06 6.83
C ARG A 454 11.39 -23.25 8.06
N GLU A 455 10.15 -22.77 8.03
CA GLU A 455 9.48 -21.96 9.05
C GLU A 455 9.99 -20.52 9.16
N TYR A 456 10.94 -20.10 8.31
CA TYR A 456 11.48 -18.74 8.34
C TYR A 456 11.05 -17.92 7.14
N LEU A 457 10.62 -16.69 7.39
CA LEU A 457 10.34 -15.73 6.33
C LEU A 457 11.62 -15.19 5.71
N ARG A 458 11.50 -14.83 4.43
CA ARG A 458 12.54 -14.17 3.65
C ARG A 458 11.95 -12.93 3.01
N VAL A 459 12.54 -11.78 3.30
CA VAL A 459 12.15 -10.50 2.67
C VAL A 459 13.18 -10.16 1.62
N ARG A 460 12.77 -10.18 0.35
CA ARG A 460 13.65 -9.82 -0.77
C ARG A 460 13.79 -8.31 -0.88
N ALA A 461 15.03 -7.84 -1.02
CA ALA A 461 15.34 -6.42 -1.20
C ALA A 461 16.46 -6.21 -2.21
N TYR A 462 16.31 -5.17 -3.04
CA TYR A 462 17.39 -4.62 -3.84
C TYR A 462 18.13 -3.53 -3.07
N VAL A 463 19.45 -3.53 -3.16
CA VAL A 463 20.31 -2.48 -2.58
C VAL A 463 21.36 -2.02 -3.58
N ARG A 464 21.54 -0.70 -3.70
CA ARG A 464 22.66 -0.08 -4.42
C ARG A 464 23.57 0.66 -3.44
N TYR A 465 24.80 0.19 -3.32
CA TYR A 465 25.76 0.66 -2.32
C TYR A 465 27.20 0.63 -2.85
N ARG A 466 28.12 1.27 -2.14
CA ARG A 466 29.57 1.09 -2.33
C ARG A 466 30.32 1.15 -1.00
N VAL A 467 31.43 0.42 -0.91
CA VAL A 467 32.27 0.36 0.29
C VAL A 467 33.61 1.05 0.03
N LYS A 468 34.03 1.92 0.95
CA LYS A 468 35.35 2.54 0.99
C LYS A 468 36.03 2.09 2.29
N ALA A 469 37.24 1.57 2.19
CA ALA A 469 38.04 1.19 3.35
C ALA A 469 39.53 1.35 3.04
N ASN A 470 40.37 1.43 4.07
CA ASN A 470 41.82 1.37 3.90
C ASN A 470 42.23 0.00 3.36
N ASP A 471 41.76 -1.05 4.02
CA ASP A 471 41.96 -2.45 3.66
C ASP A 471 40.63 -3.09 3.25
N MET A 472 40.62 -3.73 2.08
CA MET A 472 39.47 -4.49 1.57
C MET A 472 39.69 -6.00 1.70
N ASN A 473 40.87 -6.44 2.13
CA ASN A 473 41.26 -7.85 2.27
C ASN A 473 40.93 -8.37 3.68
N VAL A 474 39.84 -7.87 4.26
CA VAL A 474 39.28 -8.34 5.52
C VAL A 474 37.96 -9.07 5.23
N PRO A 475 37.50 -9.96 6.13
CA PRO A 475 36.18 -10.55 6.07
C PRO A 475 35.07 -9.50 5.84
N SER A 476 34.03 -9.85 5.07
CA SER A 476 32.98 -8.90 4.68
C SER A 476 32.16 -8.39 5.87
N ASP A 477 32.01 -9.19 6.92
CA ASP A 477 31.36 -8.81 8.18
C ASP A 477 32.11 -7.72 8.94
N GLN A 478 33.43 -7.57 8.72
CA GLN A 478 34.21 -6.42 9.21
C GLN A 478 33.98 -5.16 8.36
N LEU A 479 33.50 -5.29 7.12
CA LEU A 479 33.20 -4.17 6.20
C LEU A 479 31.74 -3.71 6.30
N ILE A 480 30.82 -4.65 6.44
CA ILE A 480 29.37 -4.47 6.53
C ILE A 480 28.88 -5.46 7.59
N PHE A 481 28.27 -4.96 8.66
CA PHE A 481 27.86 -5.75 9.83
C PHE A 481 27.09 -7.02 9.44
N GLY A 482 27.51 -8.17 9.99
CA GLY A 482 26.81 -9.45 9.85
C GLY A 482 26.60 -9.87 8.40
N SER A 483 27.65 -9.79 7.57
CA SER A 483 27.53 -10.05 6.13
C SER A 483 28.55 -11.07 5.61
N ASP A 484 28.11 -11.88 4.65
CA ASP A 484 28.93 -12.80 3.86
C ASP A 484 28.78 -12.43 2.37
N ILE A 485 29.36 -11.30 2.00
CA ILE A 485 29.23 -10.68 0.68
C ILE A 485 30.50 -10.91 -0.11
N SER A 486 30.38 -11.70 -1.17
CA SER A 486 31.48 -11.98 -2.08
C SER A 486 31.76 -10.81 -3.05
N ASN A 487 32.99 -10.74 -3.56
CA ASN A 487 33.45 -9.87 -4.65
C ASN A 487 33.36 -8.35 -4.36
N LEU A 488 33.56 -7.92 -3.10
CA LEU A 488 33.60 -6.50 -2.75
C LEU A 488 34.81 -5.80 -3.40
N LYS A 489 34.56 -4.65 -4.01
CA LYS A 489 35.58 -3.82 -4.66
C LYS A 489 35.57 -2.42 -4.08
N LYS A 490 36.76 -1.90 -3.77
CA LYS A 490 36.93 -0.56 -3.20
C LYS A 490 36.26 0.51 -4.08
N SER A 491 35.39 1.31 -3.49
CA SER A 491 34.73 2.48 -4.09
C SER A 491 33.86 2.20 -5.33
N ALA A 492 33.59 0.94 -5.67
CA ALA A 492 32.75 0.57 -6.81
C ALA A 492 31.28 0.50 -6.39
N TRP A 493 30.40 1.16 -7.14
CA TRP A 493 28.95 0.98 -6.98
C TRP A 493 28.57 -0.44 -7.38
N ARG A 494 27.80 -1.09 -6.51
CA ARG A 494 27.25 -2.43 -6.71
C ARG A 494 25.74 -2.36 -6.62
N GLU A 495 25.10 -3.26 -7.34
CA GLU A 495 23.66 -3.47 -7.35
C GLU A 495 23.42 -4.93 -7.04
N GLU A 496 22.77 -5.22 -5.92
CA GLU A 496 22.58 -6.59 -5.45
C GLU A 496 21.16 -6.79 -4.94
N ILE A 497 20.73 -8.04 -4.95
CA ILE A 497 19.45 -8.47 -4.40
C ILE A 497 19.76 -9.44 -3.27
N PHE A 498 19.15 -9.20 -2.13
CA PHE A 498 19.31 -10.01 -0.93
C PHE A 498 17.97 -10.59 -0.51
N ASP A 499 18.01 -11.81 0.02
CA ASP A 499 16.89 -12.40 0.75
C ASP A 499 17.20 -12.30 2.25
N ILE A 500 16.59 -11.33 2.93
CA ILE A 500 16.83 -11.05 4.35
C ILE A 500 16.11 -12.11 5.17
N PHE A 501 16.85 -12.77 6.05
CA PHE A 501 16.34 -13.78 6.96
C PHE A 501 15.58 -13.11 8.11
N ILE A 502 14.30 -13.46 8.26
CA ILE A 502 13.45 -12.95 9.33
C ILE A 502 13.24 -14.06 10.35
N ASP A 503 13.39 -13.70 11.61
CA ASP A 503 13.25 -14.56 12.77
C ASP A 503 12.24 -13.95 13.73
N ASP A 504 11.47 -14.81 14.39
CA ASP A 504 10.48 -14.41 15.35
C ASP A 504 10.94 -14.66 16.79
N ARG A 505 10.67 -13.69 17.65
CA ARG A 505 11.04 -13.75 19.07
C ARG A 505 9.84 -13.35 19.92
N TYR A 506 9.70 -14.02 21.06
CA TYR A 506 8.68 -13.74 22.04
C TYR A 506 9.31 -13.72 23.43
N GLU A 507 9.33 -12.55 24.06
CA GLU A 507 9.92 -12.31 25.37
C GLU A 507 9.09 -11.25 26.09
N ASP A 508 8.80 -11.44 27.38
CA ASP A 508 8.03 -10.48 28.21
C ASP A 508 6.72 -10.01 27.57
N TYR A 509 6.00 -10.94 26.94
CA TYR A 509 4.75 -10.68 26.21
C TYR A 509 4.88 -9.76 24.97
N ILE A 510 6.11 -9.51 24.53
CA ILE A 510 6.44 -8.76 23.32
C ILE A 510 6.84 -9.77 22.24
N TYR A 511 6.06 -9.81 21.16
CA TYR A 511 6.40 -10.55 19.95
C TYR A 511 7.10 -9.63 18.96
N LYS A 512 8.17 -10.11 18.34
CA LYS A 512 8.94 -9.37 17.34
C LYS A 512 9.23 -10.26 16.15
N LEU A 513 8.97 -9.73 14.95
CA LEU A 513 9.29 -10.38 13.68
C LEU A 513 10.28 -9.48 12.93
N SER A 514 11.56 -9.87 12.83
CA SER A 514 12.62 -8.95 12.40
C SER A 514 13.84 -9.68 11.82
N PRO A 515 14.75 -8.98 11.11
CA PRO A 515 16.03 -9.53 10.69
C PRO A 515 16.78 -10.21 11.85
N THR A 516 17.28 -11.41 11.59
CA THR A 516 18.09 -12.13 12.59
C THR A 516 19.55 -11.69 12.55
N PRO A 517 20.23 -11.52 13.70
CA PRO A 517 21.67 -11.33 13.72
C PRO A 517 22.46 -12.64 13.52
N PHE A 518 21.81 -13.81 13.61
CA PHE A 518 22.47 -15.11 13.62
C PHE A 518 22.80 -15.66 12.22
N ILE A 519 22.19 -15.11 11.18
CA ILE A 519 22.39 -15.52 9.80
C ILE A 519 22.96 -14.34 9.02
N PRO A 520 24.16 -14.46 8.44
CA PRO A 520 24.77 -13.35 7.73
C PRO A 520 23.99 -13.00 6.47
N LEU A 521 23.93 -11.70 6.16
CA LEU A 521 23.40 -11.21 4.89
C LEU A 521 24.33 -11.64 3.75
N SER A 522 23.83 -12.43 2.81
CA SER A 522 24.62 -12.99 1.72
C SER A 522 24.06 -12.67 0.34
N ASN A 523 24.94 -12.40 -0.62
CA ASN A 523 24.61 -12.26 -2.05
C ASN A 523 24.72 -13.59 -2.83
N PHE A 524 24.90 -14.71 -2.14
CA PHE A 524 25.08 -16.03 -2.77
C PHE A 524 23.93 -16.41 -3.71
N ALA A 525 22.68 -16.28 -3.25
CA ALA A 525 21.50 -16.64 -4.05
C ALA A 525 21.40 -15.79 -5.33
N TYR A 526 21.73 -14.50 -5.25
CA TYR A 526 21.80 -13.61 -6.40
C TYR A 526 22.88 -14.06 -7.38
N ILE A 527 24.08 -14.32 -6.88
CA ILE A 527 25.22 -14.78 -7.67
C ILE A 527 24.90 -16.09 -8.41
N VAL A 528 24.38 -17.10 -7.73
CA VAL A 528 24.09 -18.43 -8.30
C VAL A 528 22.87 -18.42 -9.24
N SER A 529 22.03 -17.40 -9.17
CA SER A 529 20.88 -17.27 -10.08
C SER A 529 21.27 -16.73 -11.46
N PHE A 530 22.37 -15.96 -11.55
CA PHE A 530 22.75 -15.23 -12.77
C PHE A 530 24.18 -15.49 -13.26
N LYS A 531 24.96 -16.29 -12.54
CA LYS A 531 26.13 -16.97 -13.08
C LYS A 531 25.71 -18.27 -13.74
#